data_AF-A0A494R2K3-F1
#
_entry.id   AF-A0A494R2K3-F1
#
_cell.length_a   1.000
_cell.length_b   1.000
_cell.length_c   1.000
_cell.angle_alpha   90.00
_cell.angle_beta   90.00
_cell.angle_gamma   90.00
#
_symmetry.space_group_name_H-M   'P 1'
#
loop_
_entity.id
_entity.type
_entity.pdbx_description
1 polymer ?
#
loop_
_entity_poly.entity_id
_entity_poly.type
_entity_poly.pdbx_seq_one_letter_code
_entity_poly.pdbx_strand_id
1 'polypeptide(L)'
;MVKDRNWRLENMLASLGETPEDVRDFFVYSYHFIDDRLFFLNARETLGEFPDGYAIVREAEMLLKRHGWEGDGTLELLWLPPFMGVGVEDTYGVVCFHVKQSNNGTSWFASKYALPFESLEPHN
;
A
#
# COMPACT_ATOMS: atom_id res chain seq x y z
N MET A 1 -1.26 -16.67 -26.34
CA MET A 1 -1.94 -16.73 -25.02
C MET A 1 -1.36 -15.61 -24.16
N VAL A 2 -1.86 -14.38 -24.36
CA VAL A 2 -1.41 -13.15 -23.69
C VAL A 2 -2.67 -12.37 -23.33
N LYS A 3 -3.42 -12.86 -22.33
CA LYS A 3 -4.61 -12.18 -21.78
C LYS A 3 -4.72 -12.27 -20.26
N ASP A 4 -3.89 -13.08 -19.59
CA ASP A 4 -4.04 -13.34 -18.15
C ASP A 4 -3.20 -12.44 -17.23
N ARG A 5 -2.25 -11.65 -17.75
CA ARG A 5 -1.26 -10.99 -16.89
C ARG A 5 -1.74 -9.69 -16.22
N ASN A 6 -2.76 -9.01 -16.77
CA ASN A 6 -3.17 -7.69 -16.27
C ASN A 6 -4.44 -7.68 -15.41
N TRP A 7 -5.44 -8.51 -15.71
CA TRP A 7 -6.75 -8.36 -15.05
C TRP A 7 -6.70 -8.62 -13.53
N ARG A 8 -5.86 -9.56 -13.08
CA ARG A 8 -5.69 -9.84 -11.64
C ARG A 8 -5.00 -8.68 -10.93
N LEU A 9 -3.97 -8.12 -11.55
CA LEU A 9 -3.24 -6.98 -11.01
C LEU A 9 -4.13 -5.74 -10.99
N GLU A 10 -4.87 -5.46 -12.06
CA GLU A 10 -5.86 -4.37 -12.14
C GLU A 10 -6.92 -4.49 -11.03
N ASN A 11 -7.47 -5.69 -10.81
CA ASN A 11 -8.43 -5.92 -9.72
C ASN A 11 -7.82 -5.68 -8.33
N MET A 12 -6.57 -6.10 -8.12
CA MET A 12 -5.85 -5.84 -6.86
C MET A 12 -5.60 -4.34 -6.67
N LEU A 13 -5.21 -3.64 -7.74
CA LEU A 13 -4.89 -2.20 -7.70
C LEU A 13 -6.13 -1.33 -7.57
N ALA A 14 -7.32 -1.79 -7.95
CA ALA A 14 -8.58 -1.08 -7.70
C ALA A 14 -8.83 -0.79 -6.20
N SER A 15 -8.19 -1.56 -5.31
CA SER A 15 -8.22 -1.28 -3.87
C SER A 15 -7.46 0.00 -3.47
N LEU A 16 -6.62 0.55 -4.35
CA LEU A 16 -5.92 1.82 -4.16
C LEU A 16 -6.77 3.05 -4.56
N GLY A 17 -8.00 2.86 -5.03
CA GLY A 17 -8.85 3.95 -5.50
C GLY A 17 -8.95 4.04 -7.02
N GLU A 18 -9.80 4.94 -7.48
CA GLU A 18 -10.03 5.28 -8.88
C GLU A 18 -9.17 6.46 -9.33
N THR A 19 -8.83 7.36 -8.40
CA THR A 19 -8.05 8.58 -8.66
C THR A 19 -6.89 8.72 -7.67
N PRO A 20 -5.81 9.44 -8.03
CA PRO A 20 -4.74 9.76 -7.09
C PRO A 20 -5.22 10.43 -5.80
N GLU A 21 -6.26 11.27 -5.90
CA GLU A 21 -6.85 11.98 -4.78
C GLU A 21 -7.41 11.06 -3.70
N ASP A 22 -7.89 9.87 -4.06
CA ASP A 22 -8.45 8.89 -3.12
C ASP A 22 -7.44 8.46 -2.06
N VAL A 23 -6.15 8.48 -2.40
CA VAL A 23 -5.07 8.10 -1.48
C VAL A 23 -5.00 9.05 -0.28
N ARG A 24 -5.47 10.30 -0.40
CA ARG A 24 -5.37 11.31 0.67
C ARG A 24 -6.18 10.96 1.91
N ASP A 25 -7.18 10.10 1.77
CA ASP A 25 -8.11 9.69 2.83
C ASP A 25 -7.79 8.29 3.38
N PHE A 26 -6.63 7.72 3.03
CA PHE A 26 -6.23 6.40 3.52
C PHE A 26 -5.93 6.39 5.01
N PHE A 27 -6.19 5.25 5.64
CA PHE A 27 -5.75 4.97 7.01
C PHE A 27 -4.23 4.75 7.02
N VAL A 28 -3.54 5.37 7.98
CA VAL A 28 -2.09 5.26 8.13
C VAL A 28 -1.75 4.51 9.41
N TYR A 29 -0.75 3.62 9.32
CA TYR A 29 -0.28 2.82 10.43
C TYR A 29 1.25 2.76 10.50
N SER A 30 1.79 2.52 11.69
CA SER A 30 3.18 2.12 11.89
C SER A 30 3.30 0.76 12.58
N TYR A 31 4.45 0.11 12.34
CA TYR A 31 4.92 -1.07 13.06
C TYR A 31 6.45 -1.13 12.98
N HIS A 32 7.11 -1.80 13.91
CA HIS A 32 8.56 -1.93 13.87
C HIS A 32 9.03 -3.29 13.29
N PHE A 33 10.15 -3.27 12.57
CA PHE A 33 10.95 -4.46 12.23
C PHE A 33 10.32 -5.46 11.24
N ILE A 34 9.75 -4.97 10.13
CA ILE A 34 9.37 -5.83 8.99
C ILE A 34 10.57 -5.99 8.06
N ASP A 35 11.49 -6.87 8.44
CA ASP A 35 12.75 -7.04 7.72
C ASP A 35 12.66 -7.97 6.51
N ASP A 36 11.76 -8.96 6.53
CA ASP A 36 11.48 -9.80 5.36
C ASP A 36 10.42 -9.16 4.48
N ARG A 37 10.85 -8.77 3.27
CA ARG A 37 10.04 -8.07 2.29
C ARG A 37 9.96 -8.82 0.96
N LEU A 38 10.14 -10.14 0.97
CA LEU A 38 10.21 -10.97 -0.24
C LEU A 38 8.98 -10.86 -1.17
N PHE A 39 7.80 -10.60 -0.61
CA PHE A 39 6.53 -10.52 -1.35
C PHE A 39 6.02 -9.09 -1.58
N PHE A 40 6.86 -8.09 -1.27
CA PHE A 40 6.54 -6.70 -1.49
C PHE A 40 6.94 -6.31 -2.92
N LEU A 41 6.02 -5.67 -3.64
CA LEU A 41 6.29 -5.20 -4.99
C LEU A 41 6.75 -3.75 -4.95
N ASN A 42 7.75 -3.37 -5.74
CA ASN A 42 8.13 -1.97 -5.86
C ASN A 42 6.95 -1.16 -6.43
N ALA A 43 6.45 -0.17 -5.69
CA ALA A 43 5.24 0.56 -6.06
C ALA A 43 5.44 1.39 -7.32
N ARG A 44 6.63 2.00 -7.49
CA ARG A 44 6.93 2.83 -8.64
C ARG A 44 7.08 2.03 -9.93
N GLU A 45 7.73 0.87 -9.87
CA GLU A 45 7.84 -0.05 -11.01
C GLU A 45 6.48 -0.64 -11.37
N THR A 46 5.73 -1.10 -10.37
CA THR A 46 4.41 -1.74 -10.59
C THR A 46 3.38 -0.75 -11.11
N LEU A 47 3.24 0.42 -10.48
CA LEU A 47 2.24 1.41 -10.85
C LEU A 47 2.66 2.22 -12.08
N GLY A 48 3.95 2.28 -12.41
CA GLY A 48 4.45 3.00 -13.59
C GLY A 48 3.91 2.49 -14.92
N GLU A 49 3.34 1.27 -14.94
CA GLU A 49 2.68 0.67 -16.11
C GLU A 49 1.21 1.10 -16.29
N PHE A 50 0.62 1.78 -15.30
CA PHE A 50 -0.79 2.16 -15.27
C PHE A 50 -1.00 3.67 -15.44
N PRO A 51 -2.14 4.09 -16.01
CA PRO A 51 -2.56 5.49 -15.99
C PRO A 51 -2.53 6.03 -14.56
N ASP A 52 -2.01 7.24 -14.39
CA ASP A 52 -1.89 7.95 -13.10
C ASP A 52 -1.10 7.24 -11.99
N GLY A 53 -0.48 6.09 -12.25
CA GLY A 53 0.22 5.32 -11.22
C GLY A 53 1.36 6.09 -10.54
N TYR A 54 2.11 6.92 -11.27
CA TYR A 54 3.10 7.82 -10.65
C TYR A 54 2.45 8.92 -9.80
N ALA A 55 1.24 9.36 -10.12
CA ALA A 55 0.52 10.34 -9.29
C ALA A 55 0.02 9.68 -8.00
N ILE A 56 -0.52 8.46 -8.09
CA ILE A 56 -0.89 7.63 -6.94
C ILE A 56 0.30 7.43 -5.99
N VAL A 57 1.48 7.06 -6.52
CA VAL A 57 2.71 6.93 -5.73
C VAL A 57 3.05 8.24 -5.00
N ARG A 58 2.98 9.38 -5.69
CA ARG A 58 3.28 10.69 -5.07
C ARG A 58 2.30 11.03 -3.94
N GLU A 59 1.02 10.77 -4.12
CA GLU A 59 0.00 11.01 -3.09
C GLU A 59 0.22 10.12 -1.86
N ALA A 60 0.59 8.86 -2.05
CA ALA A 60 0.97 7.95 -0.98
C ALA A 60 2.21 8.45 -0.23
N GLU A 61 3.26 8.87 -0.95
CA GLU A 61 4.46 9.43 -0.33
C GLU A 61 4.16 10.69 0.48
N MET A 62 3.33 11.59 -0.05
CA MET A 62 2.91 12.81 0.65
C MET A 62 2.04 12.51 1.87
N LEU A 63 1.15 11.53 1.80
CA LEU A 63 0.38 11.07 2.95
C LEU A 63 1.30 10.55 4.05
N LEU A 64 2.16 9.58 3.75
CA LEU A 64 3.04 8.96 4.74
C LEU A 64 3.98 9.98 5.39
N LYS A 65 4.53 10.93 4.61
CA LYS A 65 5.36 12.02 5.14
C LYS A 65 4.59 12.92 6.13
N ARG A 66 3.31 13.19 5.87
CA ARG A 66 2.46 13.97 6.79
C ARG A 66 2.25 13.28 8.14
N HIS A 67 2.33 11.95 8.19
CA HIS A 67 2.17 11.16 9.42
C HIS A 67 3.49 10.80 10.10
N GLY A 68 4.64 11.19 9.54
CA GLY A 68 5.94 11.07 10.23
C GLY A 68 6.99 10.24 9.51
N TRP A 69 6.70 9.65 8.35
CA TRP A 69 7.74 9.02 7.54
C TRP A 69 8.76 10.06 7.07
N GLU A 70 10.06 9.77 7.25
CA GLU A 70 11.17 10.69 6.93
C GLU A 70 11.43 10.83 5.41
N GLY A 71 10.77 10.02 4.58
CA GLY A 71 10.91 10.08 3.13
C GLY A 71 12.07 9.27 2.56
N ASP A 72 12.56 8.28 3.31
CA ASP A 72 13.60 7.34 2.88
C ASP A 72 13.06 5.90 2.69
N GLY A 73 13.87 5.01 2.12
CA GLY A 73 13.44 3.65 1.80
C GLY A 73 12.66 3.57 0.49
N THR A 74 12.21 2.37 0.16
CA THR A 74 11.47 2.09 -1.08
C THR A 74 9.99 1.96 -0.77
N LEU A 75 9.15 2.76 -1.43
CA LEU A 75 7.71 2.56 -1.38
C LEU A 75 7.34 1.29 -2.14
N GLU A 76 6.63 0.42 -1.45
CA GLU A 76 6.27 -0.93 -1.86
C GLU A 76 4.75 -1.12 -1.77
N LEU A 77 4.26 -2.16 -2.44
CA LEU A 77 2.89 -2.64 -2.35
C LEU A 77 2.88 -3.98 -1.63
N LEU A 78 2.01 -4.10 -0.64
CA LEU A 78 1.73 -5.35 0.06
C LEU A 78 0.31 -5.79 -0.30
N TRP A 79 0.20 -7.03 -0.79
CA TRP A 79 -1.10 -7.67 -0.97
C TRP A 79 -1.53 -8.40 0.30
N LEU A 80 -2.75 -8.12 0.73
CA LEU A 80 -3.40 -8.74 1.87
C LEU A 80 -4.49 -9.69 1.36
N PRO A 81 -4.35 -11.01 1.58
CA PRO A 81 -5.40 -11.99 1.24
C PRO A 81 -6.74 -11.67 1.92
N PRO A 82 -7.87 -12.05 1.30
CA PRO A 82 -9.20 -11.72 1.84
C PRO A 82 -9.48 -12.34 3.22
N PHE A 83 -8.89 -13.50 3.54
CA PHE A 83 -9.04 -14.14 4.85
C PHE A 83 -8.48 -13.31 6.01
N MET A 84 -7.72 -12.24 5.74
CA MET A 84 -7.25 -11.31 6.75
C MET A 84 -8.33 -10.32 7.20
N GLY A 85 -9.51 -10.31 6.58
CA GLY A 85 -10.64 -9.46 6.99
C GLY A 85 -10.45 -7.98 6.65
N VAL A 86 -9.74 -7.68 5.57
CA VAL A 86 -9.50 -6.31 5.08
C VAL A 86 -10.29 -6.07 3.80
N GLY A 87 -11.06 -4.98 3.74
CA GLY A 87 -11.85 -4.61 2.55
C GLY A 87 -13.34 -4.89 2.69
N VAL A 88 -14.05 -4.89 1.55
CA VAL A 88 -15.52 -4.98 1.49
C VAL A 88 -16.00 -6.40 1.15
N GLU A 89 -15.15 -7.23 0.52
CA GLU A 89 -15.55 -8.54 0.00
C GLU A 89 -14.52 -9.64 0.30
N ASP A 90 -15.01 -10.85 0.59
CA ASP A 90 -14.19 -12.04 0.88
C ASP A 90 -13.61 -12.71 -0.39
N THR A 91 -13.81 -12.13 -1.57
CA THR A 91 -13.53 -12.79 -2.85
C THR A 91 -12.23 -12.34 -3.52
N TYR A 92 -11.72 -11.14 -3.19
CA TYR A 92 -10.45 -10.62 -3.69
C TYR A 92 -9.68 -9.93 -2.56
N GLY A 93 -8.36 -10.17 -2.52
CA GLY A 93 -7.49 -9.49 -1.55
C GLY A 93 -7.24 -8.03 -1.93
N VAL A 94 -6.80 -7.23 -0.97
CA VAL A 94 -6.54 -5.80 -1.15
C VAL A 94 -5.04 -5.51 -1.20
N VAL A 95 -4.67 -4.33 -1.69
CA VAL A 95 -3.30 -3.83 -1.69
C VAL A 95 -3.22 -2.61 -0.80
N CYS A 96 -2.16 -2.52 -0.01
CA CYS A 96 -1.79 -1.32 0.72
C CYS A 96 -0.36 -0.90 0.37
N PHE A 97 -0.05 0.37 0.59
CA PHE A 97 1.32 0.86 0.53
C PHE A 97 2.08 0.46 1.77
N HIS A 98 3.36 0.15 1.60
CA HIS A 98 4.31 -0.07 2.67
C HIS A 98 5.63 0.66 2.38
N VAL A 99 6.28 1.20 3.39
CA VAL A 99 7.69 1.58 3.31
C VAL A 99 8.38 1.29 4.63
N LYS A 100 9.57 0.68 4.57
CA LYS A 100 10.44 0.56 5.72
C LYS A 100 11.44 1.70 5.74
N GLN A 101 11.37 2.51 6.79
CA GLN A 101 12.32 3.57 7.04
C GLN A 101 13.70 2.99 7.41
N SER A 102 14.75 3.67 6.97
CA SER A 102 16.15 3.29 7.18
C SER A 102 16.58 3.61 8.61
N ASN A 103 16.26 4.81 9.08
CA ASN A 103 16.41 5.19 10.48
C ASN A 103 15.41 4.42 11.34
N ASN A 104 15.85 3.86 12.48
CA ASN A 104 15.08 3.15 13.51
C ASN A 104 14.22 1.91 13.08
N GLY A 105 14.09 1.62 11.78
CA GLY A 105 13.41 0.43 11.28
C GLY A 105 11.88 0.46 11.37
N THR A 106 11.28 1.64 11.52
CA THR A 106 9.82 1.82 11.46
C THR A 106 9.31 1.52 10.05
N SER A 107 8.33 0.64 9.97
CA SER A 107 7.53 0.38 8.78
C SER A 107 6.26 1.20 8.84
N TRP A 108 5.94 1.85 7.73
CA TRP A 108 4.75 2.66 7.55
C TRP A 108 3.82 2.00 6.54
N PHE A 109 2.52 2.12 6.77
CA PHE A 109 1.48 1.60 5.90
C PHE A 109 0.46 2.68 5.57
N ALA A 110 -0.05 2.67 4.34
CA ALA A 110 -1.25 3.42 3.97
C ALA A 110 -2.24 2.50 3.24
N SER A 111 -3.47 2.44 3.72
CA SER A 111 -4.51 1.54 3.21
C SER A 111 -5.85 2.27 3.07
N LYS A 112 -6.55 2.04 1.95
CA LYS A 112 -7.92 2.53 1.75
C LYS A 112 -8.89 2.02 2.81
N TYR A 113 -8.65 0.80 3.29
CA TYR A 113 -9.48 0.13 4.29
C TYR A 113 -8.75 0.07 5.62
N ALA A 114 -9.50 0.19 6.71
CA ALA A 114 -8.96 0.01 8.05
C ALA A 114 -8.39 -1.42 8.19
N LEU A 115 -7.16 -1.51 8.70
CA LEU A 115 -6.49 -2.80 8.93
C LEU A 115 -6.90 -3.35 10.31
N PRO A 116 -7.37 -4.61 10.40
CA PRO A 116 -7.93 -5.18 11.65
C PRO A 116 -6.85 -5.75 12.57
N PHE A 117 -5.61 -5.29 12.47
CA PHE A 117 -4.47 -5.83 13.21
C PHE A 117 -4.17 -4.97 14.44
N GLU A 118 -4.50 -5.47 15.63
CA GLU A 118 -4.33 -4.74 16.91
C GLU A 118 -2.89 -4.31 17.19
N SER A 119 -1.91 -5.00 16.63
CA SER A 119 -0.49 -4.69 16.81
C SER A 119 -0.02 -3.49 16.00
N LEU A 120 -0.80 -3.02 15.02
CA LEU A 120 -0.49 -1.82 14.25
C LEU A 120 -0.84 -0.57 15.04
N GLU A 121 0.05 0.42 15.02
CA GLU A 121 -0.19 1.72 15.65
C GLU A 121 -0.88 2.65 14.64
N PRO A 122 -2.12 3.10 14.88
CA PRO A 122 -2.84 3.98 13.96
C PRO A 122 -2.37 5.44 14.08
N HIS A 123 -2.31 6.15 12.96
CA HIS A 123 -2.02 7.57 12.88
C HIS A 123 -3.25 8.32 12.33
N ASN A 124 -3.82 9.20 13.14
CA ASN A 124 -4.95 10.07 12.77
C ASN A 124 -4.45 11.43 12.26
#